data_AF-A0A918DER7-F1
#
_entry.id   AF-A0A918DER7-F1
#
_cell.length_a   1.000
_cell.length_b   1.000
_cell.length_c   1.000
_cell.angle_alpha   90.00
_cell.angle_beta   90.00
_cell.angle_gamma   90.00
#
_symmetry.space_group_name_H-M   'P 1'
#
loop_
_entity.id
_entity.type
_entity.pdbx_description
1 polymer ?
#
loop_
_entity_poly.entity_id
_entity_poly.type
_entity_poly.pdbx_seq_one_letter_code
_entity_poly.pdbx_strand_id
1 'polypeptide(L)'
;MSWREALRPVRMERVAIVAPARSLDDVLRIVGAAGVVELSTPPDAQLREVSKSAVVRGEVAALAGWTPAKVVPELAGQVAPEGGAVVPLDRPRGKEAPSLLRSEGLRGTLAPLVDTYGTTPYADLDPTPLAVGAYVLMFGMMFGDVGHGLVLLVAALGLYRERPRWLSRLHRAWPFVVGAGLASMLFGLLYGEFFGPTGVVPVLWVRPLADPVTLLAAALACGALLLAVAYLLGVVNRWREGGWPATLYSPAGVAGSALFFGLGLALFGWYAKLGWLAVAGGVIAVVGLVLAFTGFYAEAGGGAGATAQALIQLFDVVVRLGANVASFARLAAFGLTHAAVGWIVWSAATGLWAANPFAAAAVFLLGNVLALTIEALVAGVQALRLEYYELFSRVFQAEGRPFRPWHLPPTPKEAVPCSLG
;
A
#
# COMPACT_ATOMS: atom_id res chain seq x y z
N MET A 1 -7.68 -14.40 -16.85
CA MET A 1 -7.40 -14.48 -15.39
C MET A 1 -8.53 -13.82 -14.64
N SER A 2 -9.00 -14.42 -13.55
CA SER A 2 -10.11 -13.87 -12.75
C SER A 2 -9.61 -12.75 -11.83
N TRP A 3 -10.34 -11.63 -11.73
CA TRP A 3 -10.03 -10.51 -10.82
C TRP A 3 -9.84 -10.97 -9.36
N ARG A 4 -10.48 -12.09 -8.96
CA ARG A 4 -10.37 -12.71 -7.64
C ARG A 4 -9.03 -13.42 -7.37
N GLU A 5 -8.36 -13.92 -8.41
CA GLU A 5 -7.03 -14.54 -8.31
C GLU A 5 -5.90 -13.51 -8.30
N ALA A 6 -6.24 -12.29 -8.70
CA ALA A 6 -5.33 -11.17 -8.80
C ALA A 6 -5.19 -10.43 -7.45
N LEU A 7 -6.17 -10.53 -6.55
CA LEU A 7 -6.14 -9.88 -5.22
C LEU A 7 -5.52 -10.75 -4.12
N ARG A 8 -4.92 -11.89 -4.46
CA ARG A 8 -4.41 -12.88 -3.50
C ARG A 8 -2.89 -13.03 -3.63
N PRO A 9 -2.15 -13.10 -2.50
CA PRO A 9 -0.77 -13.57 -2.50
C PRO A 9 -0.65 -14.93 -3.19
N VAL A 10 0.52 -15.21 -3.79
CA VAL A 10 0.76 -16.50 -4.46
C VAL A 10 0.62 -17.61 -3.42
N ARG A 11 -0.25 -18.61 -3.67
CA ARG A 11 -0.47 -19.68 -2.71
C ARG A 11 0.84 -20.42 -2.42
N MET A 12 1.34 -20.35 -1.19
CA MET A 12 2.51 -21.08 -0.73
C MET A 12 2.10 -22.43 -0.13
N GLU A 13 2.88 -23.45 -0.45
CA GLU A 13 2.80 -24.78 0.14
C GLU A 13 4.07 -25.06 0.92
N ARG A 14 3.89 -25.65 2.10
CA ARG A 14 5.00 -26.18 2.88
C ARG A 14 5.35 -27.53 2.27
N VAL A 15 6.62 -27.72 1.94
CA VAL A 15 7.07 -28.93 1.25
C VAL A 15 8.30 -29.47 1.95
N ALA A 16 8.36 -30.80 2.09
CA ALA A 16 9.58 -31.53 2.37
C ALA A 16 10.23 -31.95 1.05
N ILE A 17 11.46 -31.51 0.82
CA ILE A 17 12.35 -32.10 -0.18
C ILE A 17 12.95 -33.35 0.48
N VAL A 18 12.64 -34.51 -0.06
CA VAL A 18 13.10 -35.81 0.44
C VAL A 18 14.02 -36.40 -0.61
N ALA A 19 15.23 -36.80 -0.23
CA ALA A 19 16.19 -37.42 -1.14
C ALA A 19 16.97 -38.53 -0.42
N PRO A 20 17.48 -39.53 -1.16
CA PRO A 20 18.49 -40.43 -0.65
C PRO A 20 19.69 -39.61 -0.14
N ALA A 21 20.25 -39.96 1.02
CA ALA A 21 21.37 -39.24 1.62
C ALA A 21 22.60 -39.15 0.69
N ARG A 22 22.75 -40.14 -0.21
CA ARG A 22 23.80 -40.20 -1.24
C ARG A 22 23.62 -39.23 -2.41
N SER A 23 22.39 -38.82 -2.73
CA SER A 23 22.07 -37.90 -3.85
C SER A 23 21.50 -36.56 -3.38
N LEU A 24 21.54 -36.28 -2.07
CA LEU A 24 21.02 -35.05 -1.47
C LEU A 24 21.67 -33.79 -2.08
N ASP A 25 22.98 -33.82 -2.31
CA ASP A 25 23.70 -32.65 -2.87
C ASP A 25 23.28 -32.36 -4.32
N ASP A 26 22.99 -33.39 -5.13
CA ASP A 26 22.55 -33.24 -6.52
C ASP A 26 21.11 -32.73 -6.59
N VAL A 27 20.23 -33.26 -5.73
CA VAL A 27 18.87 -32.73 -5.55
C VAL A 27 18.89 -31.28 -5.09
N LEU A 28 19.77 -30.92 -4.14
CA LEU A 28 19.90 -29.54 -3.68
C LEU A 28 20.45 -28.62 -4.77
N ARG A 29 21.31 -29.09 -5.68
CA ARG A 29 21.73 -28.25 -6.82
C ARG A 29 20.55 -27.91 -7.73
N ILE A 30 19.68 -28.88 -8.01
CA ILE A 30 18.47 -28.66 -8.82
C ILE A 30 17.55 -27.65 -8.12
N VAL A 31 17.33 -27.82 -6.81
CA VAL A 31 16.49 -26.91 -6.01
C VAL A 31 17.07 -25.49 -5.97
N GLY A 32 18.38 -25.35 -5.77
CA GLY A 32 19.06 -24.06 -5.72
C GLY A 32 19.16 -23.37 -7.08
N ALA A 33 19.25 -24.14 -8.17
CA ALA A 33 19.20 -23.62 -9.54
C ALA A 33 17.78 -23.18 -9.94
N ALA A 34 16.76 -23.91 -9.49
CA ALA A 34 15.38 -23.51 -9.69
C ALA A 34 15.06 -22.22 -8.91
N GLY A 35 15.61 -22.04 -7.70
CA GLY A 35 15.45 -20.79 -6.95
C GLY A 35 14.01 -20.51 -6.54
N VAL A 36 13.23 -21.56 -6.30
CA VAL A 36 11.78 -21.50 -6.01
C VAL A 36 11.41 -22.09 -4.65
N VAL A 37 12.39 -22.43 -3.82
CA VAL A 37 12.19 -22.99 -2.49
C VAL A 37 12.90 -22.15 -1.45
N GLU A 38 12.17 -21.64 -0.46
CA GLU A 38 12.74 -21.07 0.75
C GLU A 38 13.00 -22.21 1.75
N LEU A 39 14.26 -22.43 2.07
CA LEU A 39 14.67 -23.42 3.05
C LEU A 39 14.67 -22.81 4.46
N SER A 40 14.77 -23.66 5.48
CA SER A 40 14.86 -23.20 6.88
C SER A 40 16.20 -22.50 7.20
N THR A 41 17.16 -22.58 6.29
CA THR A 41 18.49 -21.95 6.32
C THR A 41 18.49 -20.56 5.66
N PRO A 42 19.49 -19.72 5.93
CA PRO A 42 19.65 -18.43 5.24
C PRO A 42 19.63 -18.59 3.70
N PRO A 43 19.13 -17.60 2.95
CA PRO A 43 19.01 -17.68 1.48
C PRO A 43 20.36 -17.76 0.76
N ASP A 44 21.43 -17.26 1.38
CA ASP A 44 22.81 -17.31 0.86
C ASP A 44 23.64 -18.47 1.45
N ALA A 45 22.99 -19.39 2.19
CA ALA A 45 23.69 -20.50 2.84
C ALA A 45 24.36 -21.39 1.80
N GLN A 46 25.62 -21.74 2.05
CA GLN A 46 26.36 -22.62 1.16
C GLN A 46 25.72 -24.01 1.12
N LEU A 47 25.81 -24.71 -0.01
CA LEU A 47 25.26 -26.06 -0.20
C LEU A 47 25.60 -27.01 0.96
N ARG A 48 26.83 -26.94 1.48
CA ARG A 48 27.31 -27.77 2.61
C ARG A 48 26.66 -27.44 3.95
N GLU A 49 26.24 -26.21 4.15
CA GLU A 49 25.55 -25.78 5.36
C GLU A 49 24.08 -26.22 5.31
N VAL A 50 23.47 -26.11 4.12
CA VAL A 50 22.13 -26.60 3.85
C VAL A 50 22.03 -28.11 3.99
N SER A 51 22.96 -28.87 3.41
CA SER A 51 22.96 -30.34 3.52
C SER A 51 23.14 -30.83 4.96
N LYS A 52 23.90 -30.10 5.80
CA LYS A 52 24.03 -30.38 7.25
C LYS A 52 22.76 -30.09 8.05
N SER A 53 21.92 -29.17 7.58
CA SER A 53 20.64 -28.86 8.23
C SER A 53 19.54 -29.89 7.93
N ALA A 54 19.81 -30.84 7.02
CA ALA A 54 18.87 -31.90 6.66
C ALA A 54 18.67 -32.87 7.81
N VAL A 55 17.41 -33.27 8.03
CA VAL A 55 17.08 -34.33 8.98
C VAL A 55 17.32 -35.66 8.27
N VAL A 56 18.33 -36.41 8.72
CA VAL A 56 18.68 -37.72 8.16
C VAL A 56 18.14 -38.84 9.06
N ARG A 57 17.39 -39.77 8.47
CA ARG A 57 16.96 -41.02 9.12
C ARG A 57 17.28 -42.19 8.20
N GLY A 58 18.30 -42.97 8.57
CA GLY A 58 18.78 -44.08 7.74
C GLY A 58 19.37 -43.58 6.42
N GLU A 59 18.89 -44.13 5.29
CA GLU A 59 19.34 -43.75 3.95
C GLU A 59 18.63 -42.51 3.38
N VAL A 60 17.69 -41.91 4.12
CA VAL A 60 16.84 -40.82 3.63
C VAL A 60 17.14 -39.52 4.37
N ALA A 61 17.33 -38.44 3.62
CA ALA A 61 17.48 -37.09 4.12
C ALA A 61 16.26 -36.25 3.71
N ALA A 62 15.78 -35.40 4.62
CA ALA A 62 14.65 -34.51 4.37
C ALA A 62 14.93 -33.07 4.82
N LEU A 63 14.51 -32.11 3.99
CA LEU A 63 14.59 -30.68 4.24
C LEU A 63 13.20 -30.05 4.09
N ALA A 64 12.77 -29.31 5.11
CA ALA A 64 11.51 -28.59 5.07
C ALA A 64 11.72 -27.15 4.56
N GLY A 65 10.85 -26.75 3.65
CA GLY A 65 10.82 -25.41 3.08
C GLY A 65 9.43 -24.98 2.62
N TRP A 66 9.38 -23.81 1.99
CA TRP A 66 8.19 -23.23 1.39
C TRP A 66 8.41 -23.04 -0.11
N THR A 67 7.40 -23.33 -0.92
CA THR A 67 7.44 -23.12 -2.37
C THR A 67 6.06 -22.71 -2.89
N PRO A 68 5.98 -21.93 -3.99
CA PRO A 68 4.71 -21.64 -4.63
C PRO A 68 3.99 -22.93 -5.08
N ALA A 69 2.73 -23.10 -4.70
CA ALA A 69 1.92 -24.30 -4.98
C ALA A 69 1.83 -24.65 -6.48
N LYS A 70 1.93 -23.64 -7.37
CA LYS A 70 1.94 -23.83 -8.83
C LYS A 70 3.21 -24.50 -9.34
N VAL A 71 4.33 -24.35 -8.63
CA VAL A 71 5.67 -24.80 -9.05
C VAL A 71 6.01 -26.17 -8.46
N VAL A 72 5.28 -26.61 -7.42
CA VAL A 72 5.41 -27.94 -6.81
C VAL A 72 5.46 -29.08 -7.83
N PRO A 73 4.53 -29.21 -8.80
CA PRO A 73 4.55 -30.31 -9.76
C PRO A 73 5.74 -30.24 -10.72
N GLU A 74 6.18 -29.04 -11.10
CA GLU A 74 7.34 -28.85 -11.98
C GLU A 74 8.64 -29.21 -11.26
N LEU A 75 8.81 -28.73 -10.02
CA LEU A 75 9.96 -29.06 -9.17
C LEU A 75 10.01 -30.57 -8.86
N ALA A 76 8.87 -31.20 -8.59
CA ALA A 76 8.79 -32.64 -8.40
C ALA A 76 9.30 -33.41 -9.63
N GLY A 77 8.96 -32.94 -10.84
CA GLY A 77 9.44 -33.51 -12.10
C GLY A 77 10.95 -33.34 -12.30
N GLN A 78 11.53 -32.21 -11.88
CA GLN A 78 12.97 -31.94 -12.00
C GLN A 78 13.82 -32.76 -11.01
N VAL A 79 13.28 -33.04 -9.83
CA VAL A 79 13.99 -33.73 -8.74
C VAL A 79 13.87 -35.26 -8.81
N ALA A 80 12.81 -35.77 -9.45
CA ALA A 80 12.55 -37.22 -9.60
C ALA A 80 13.69 -38.03 -10.27
N PRO A 81 14.40 -37.54 -11.31
CA PRO A 81 15.51 -38.27 -11.94
C PRO A 81 16.66 -38.61 -10.98
N GLU A 82 16.91 -37.78 -9.97
CA GLU A 82 17.95 -37.96 -8.94
C GLU A 82 17.47 -38.79 -7.74
N GLY A 83 16.27 -39.37 -7.85
CA GLY A 83 15.62 -40.15 -6.79
C GLY A 83 15.03 -39.32 -5.66
N GLY A 84 14.94 -37.99 -5.82
CA GLY A 84 14.29 -37.12 -4.84
C GLY A 84 12.77 -37.00 -5.07
N ALA A 85 12.07 -36.59 -4.02
CA ALA A 85 10.63 -36.33 -4.03
C ALA A 85 10.30 -35.03 -3.29
N VAL A 86 9.28 -34.35 -3.78
CA VAL A 86 8.77 -33.07 -3.24
C VAL A 86 7.42 -33.39 -2.59
N VAL A 87 7.41 -33.51 -1.27
CA VAL A 87 6.24 -34.00 -0.51
C VAL A 87 5.53 -32.83 0.19
N PRO A 88 4.26 -32.54 -0.12
CA PRO A 88 3.48 -31.53 0.59
C PRO A 88 3.35 -31.89 2.07
N LEU A 89 3.61 -30.92 2.95
CA LEU A 89 3.43 -31.05 4.40
C LEU A 89 2.24 -30.22 4.86
N ASP A 90 1.57 -30.71 5.90
CA ASP A 90 0.56 -29.91 6.59
C ASP A 90 1.19 -28.65 7.22
N ARG A 91 0.43 -27.56 7.17
CA ARG A 91 0.81 -26.28 7.75
C ARG A 91 0.76 -26.40 9.28
N PRO A 92 1.89 -26.19 9.99
CA PRO A 92 1.89 -26.26 11.45
C PRO A 92 1.14 -25.04 12.00
N ARG A 93 0.32 -25.24 13.04
CA ARG A 93 -0.38 -24.15 13.74
C ARG A 93 0.66 -23.20 14.35
N GLY A 94 0.58 -21.91 14.02
CA GLY A 94 1.44 -20.85 14.61
C GLY A 94 2.74 -20.51 13.86
N LYS A 95 3.03 -21.09 12.68
CA LYS A 95 4.09 -20.55 11.79
C LYS A 95 3.46 -19.87 10.59
N GLU A 96 3.72 -18.59 10.43
CA GLU A 96 3.31 -17.83 9.26
C GLU A 96 4.05 -18.31 8.01
N ALA A 97 3.31 -18.47 6.91
CA ALA A 97 3.88 -18.74 5.61
C ALA A 97 4.53 -17.47 5.06
N PRO A 98 5.67 -17.57 4.36
CA PRO A 98 6.26 -16.42 3.70
C PRO A 98 5.31 -15.90 2.60
N SER A 99 5.26 -14.59 2.42
CA SER A 99 4.45 -13.95 1.39
C SER A 99 5.28 -13.65 0.15
N LEU A 100 4.71 -14.00 -1.01
CA LEU A 100 5.20 -13.63 -2.32
C LEU A 100 4.07 -12.88 -3.04
N LEU A 101 4.26 -11.58 -3.23
CA LEU A 101 3.38 -10.76 -4.05
C LEU A 101 3.66 -11.06 -5.53
N ARG A 102 2.60 -11.23 -6.33
CA ARG A 102 2.73 -11.59 -7.74
C ARG A 102 3.12 -10.35 -8.55
N SER A 103 4.36 -10.30 -9.05
CA SER A 103 4.95 -9.15 -9.74
C SER A 103 4.62 -9.06 -11.25
N GLU A 104 3.50 -9.63 -11.70
CA GLU A 104 3.17 -9.65 -13.13
C GLU A 104 2.76 -8.25 -13.66
N GLY A 105 3.44 -7.78 -14.71
CA GLY A 105 3.08 -6.58 -15.50
C GLY A 105 3.13 -5.26 -14.73
N LEU A 106 2.08 -4.44 -14.85
CA LEU A 106 1.94 -3.15 -14.17
C LEU A 106 2.10 -3.26 -12.64
N ARG A 107 1.84 -4.42 -12.03
CA ARG A 107 1.90 -4.61 -10.58
C ARG A 107 3.32 -4.76 -10.05
N GLY A 108 4.22 -5.41 -10.79
CA GLY A 108 5.65 -5.42 -10.43
C GLY A 108 6.28 -4.02 -10.49
N THR A 109 5.65 -3.11 -11.23
CA THR A 109 6.05 -1.71 -11.34
C THR A 109 5.47 -0.85 -10.19
N LEU A 110 4.32 -1.26 -9.62
CA LEU A 110 3.63 -0.60 -8.52
C LEU A 110 3.99 -1.16 -7.13
N ALA A 111 4.58 -2.36 -7.07
CA ALA A 111 5.03 -3.04 -5.85
C ALA A 111 5.95 -2.21 -4.94
N PRO A 112 6.89 -1.37 -5.46
CA PRO A 112 7.77 -0.58 -4.59
C PRO A 112 7.02 0.33 -3.60
N LEU A 113 5.81 0.79 -3.94
CA LEU A 113 4.99 1.64 -3.07
C LEU A 113 4.57 0.92 -1.79
N VAL A 114 4.25 -0.37 -1.90
CA VAL A 114 3.81 -1.22 -0.79
C VAL A 114 5.02 -1.85 -0.10
N ASP A 115 6.02 -2.30 -0.87
CA ASP A 115 7.25 -2.91 -0.34
C ASP A 115 8.10 -1.93 0.50
N THR A 116 8.01 -0.62 0.25
CA THR A 116 8.69 0.40 1.08
C THR A 116 8.04 0.56 2.46
N TYR A 117 6.75 0.24 2.60
CA TYR A 117 6.04 0.29 3.88
C TYR A 117 6.31 -0.96 4.72
N GLY A 118 6.25 -2.14 4.10
CA GLY A 118 6.48 -3.41 4.78
C GLY A 118 5.99 -4.59 3.96
N THR A 119 6.41 -5.80 4.34
CA THR A 119 5.95 -7.00 3.65
C THR A 119 4.52 -7.33 4.08
N THR A 120 3.59 -7.46 3.13
CA THR A 120 2.20 -7.86 3.41
C THR A 120 2.12 -9.28 3.99
N PRO A 121 1.36 -9.53 5.08
CA PRO A 121 1.09 -10.88 5.57
C PRO A 121 0.48 -11.78 4.51
N TYR A 122 0.85 -13.07 4.55
CA TYR A 122 0.41 -14.04 3.55
C TYR A 122 -1.12 -14.28 3.54
N ALA A 123 -1.80 -14.03 4.65
CA ALA A 123 -3.25 -14.20 4.77
C ALA A 123 -4.05 -13.01 4.19
N ASP A 124 -3.41 -11.86 3.99
CA ASP A 124 -4.07 -10.62 3.64
C ASP A 124 -4.31 -10.46 2.14
N LEU A 125 -5.32 -9.66 1.81
CA LEU A 125 -5.53 -9.20 0.44
C LEU A 125 -4.39 -8.28 0.01
N ASP A 126 -3.96 -8.43 -1.24
CA ASP A 126 -2.98 -7.53 -1.85
C ASP A 126 -3.58 -6.11 -1.95
N PRO A 127 -3.09 -5.13 -1.17
CA PRO A 127 -3.65 -3.78 -1.12
C PRO A 127 -3.22 -2.95 -2.33
N THR A 128 -2.23 -3.41 -3.10
CA THR A 128 -1.53 -2.63 -4.15
C THR A 128 -2.47 -1.87 -5.09
N PRO A 129 -3.57 -2.44 -5.64
CA PRO A 129 -4.44 -1.68 -6.53
C PRO A 129 -5.24 -0.58 -5.81
N LEU A 130 -5.66 -0.81 -4.56
CA LEU A 130 -6.35 0.20 -3.77
C LEU A 130 -5.38 1.28 -3.32
N ALA A 131 -4.22 0.88 -2.82
CA ALA A 131 -3.09 1.72 -2.45
C ALA A 131 -2.77 2.74 -3.56
N VAL A 132 -2.48 2.25 -4.76
CA VAL A 132 -2.19 3.09 -5.93
C VAL A 132 -3.37 4.00 -6.29
N GLY A 133 -4.61 3.48 -6.24
CA GLY A 133 -5.80 4.30 -6.51
C GLY A 133 -5.98 5.43 -5.49
N ALA A 134 -5.82 5.12 -4.21
CA ALA A 134 -5.90 6.09 -3.11
C ALA A 134 -4.79 7.13 -3.20
N TYR A 135 -3.55 6.70 -3.44
CA TYR A 135 -2.42 7.58 -3.65
C TYR A 135 -2.67 8.57 -4.79
N VAL A 136 -3.06 8.06 -5.97
CA VAL A 136 -3.28 8.88 -7.17
C VAL A 136 -4.42 9.88 -6.93
N LEU A 137 -5.49 9.46 -6.25
CA LEU A 137 -6.61 10.31 -5.87
C LEU A 137 -6.17 11.43 -4.90
N MET A 138 -5.46 11.08 -3.83
CA MET A 138 -4.96 12.03 -2.83
C MET A 138 -4.00 13.02 -3.46
N PHE A 139 -3.05 12.54 -4.27
CA PHE A 139 -2.09 13.37 -4.99
C PHE A 139 -2.81 14.38 -5.89
N GLY A 140 -3.78 13.94 -6.70
CA GLY A 140 -4.53 14.83 -7.58
C GLY A 140 -5.30 15.92 -6.82
N MET A 141 -5.88 15.59 -5.67
CA MET A 141 -6.60 16.56 -4.84
C MET A 141 -5.66 17.63 -4.22
N MET A 142 -4.41 17.27 -3.95
CA MET A 142 -3.41 18.17 -3.37
C MET A 142 -2.69 19.01 -4.43
N PHE A 143 -2.52 18.46 -5.63
CA PHE A 143 -1.73 19.05 -6.72
C PHE A 143 -2.58 19.09 -7.99
N GLY A 144 -3.68 19.84 -7.95
CA GLY A 144 -4.68 19.88 -9.02
C GLY A 144 -4.48 21.04 -9.98
N ASP A 145 -3.71 20.84 -11.05
CA ASP A 145 -3.52 21.81 -12.14
C ASP A 145 -3.34 21.08 -13.48
N VAL A 146 -4.08 21.52 -14.51
CA VAL A 146 -4.07 20.87 -15.83
C VAL A 146 -2.72 21.03 -16.54
N GLY A 147 -2.10 22.20 -16.41
CA GLY A 147 -0.80 22.50 -17.00
C GLY A 147 0.31 21.70 -16.33
N HIS A 148 0.35 21.70 -15.00
CA HIS A 148 1.33 20.89 -14.27
C HIS A 148 1.13 19.38 -14.49
N GLY A 149 -0.12 18.91 -14.52
CA GLY A 149 -0.44 17.52 -14.84
C GLY A 149 0.03 17.11 -16.23
N LEU A 150 -0.08 17.98 -17.24
CA LEU A 150 0.47 17.73 -18.58
C LEU A 150 2.00 17.62 -18.56
N VAL A 151 2.69 18.49 -17.80
CA VAL A 151 4.14 18.40 -17.64
C VAL A 151 4.55 17.07 -17.00
N LEU A 152 3.81 16.61 -15.99
CA LEU A 152 4.02 15.29 -15.37
C LEU A 152 3.82 14.16 -16.39
N LEU A 153 2.81 14.23 -17.27
CA LEU A 153 2.62 13.23 -18.33
C LEU A 153 3.78 13.21 -19.33
N VAL A 154 4.29 14.38 -19.72
CA VAL A 154 5.46 14.47 -20.61
C VAL A 154 6.70 13.87 -19.93
N ALA A 155 6.91 14.17 -18.64
CA ALA A 155 7.97 13.56 -17.85
C ALA A 155 7.82 12.03 -17.77
N ALA A 156 6.60 11.54 -17.57
CA ALA A 156 6.31 10.10 -17.54
C ALA A 156 6.57 9.41 -18.88
N LEU A 157 6.28 10.07 -20.00
CA LEU A 157 6.59 9.57 -21.34
C LEU A 157 8.12 9.53 -21.59
N GLY A 158 8.86 10.50 -21.03
CA GLY A 158 10.33 10.48 -21.03
C GLY A 158 10.90 9.28 -20.25
N LEU A 159 10.34 9.01 -19.07
CA LEU A 159 10.67 7.83 -18.26
C LEU A 159 10.37 6.52 -19.00
N TYR A 160 9.19 6.42 -19.64
CA TYR A 160 8.80 5.26 -20.43
C TYR A 160 9.75 4.98 -21.60
N ARG A 161 10.29 6.04 -22.21
CA ARG A 161 11.28 5.93 -23.30
C ARG A 161 12.73 5.81 -22.82
N GLU A 162 12.98 5.76 -21.51
CA GLU A 162 14.31 5.77 -20.89
C GLU A 162 15.18 6.96 -21.34
N ARG A 163 14.53 8.10 -21.62
CA ARG A 163 15.18 9.32 -22.09
C ARG A 163 14.90 10.45 -21.11
N PRO A 164 15.96 11.07 -20.53
CA PRO A 164 17.40 10.80 -20.66
C PRO A 164 17.90 9.58 -19.84
N ARG A 165 19.02 8.96 -20.29
CA ARG A 165 19.55 7.70 -19.73
C ARG A 165 19.85 7.73 -18.23
N TRP A 166 20.09 8.91 -17.64
CA TRP A 166 20.32 9.04 -16.19
C TRP A 166 19.05 8.75 -15.35
N LEU A 167 17.84 8.88 -15.93
CA LEU A 167 16.58 8.48 -15.30
C LEU A 167 16.21 7.00 -15.53
N SER A 168 17.06 6.20 -16.18
CA SER A 168 16.81 4.76 -16.39
C SER A 168 16.59 4.00 -15.08
N ARG A 169 17.19 4.45 -13.96
CA ARG A 169 16.93 3.87 -12.62
C ARG A 169 15.50 4.12 -12.13
N LEU A 170 14.87 5.22 -12.58
CA LEU A 170 13.49 5.61 -12.26
C LEU A 170 12.47 5.12 -13.29
N HIS A 171 12.86 4.33 -14.30
CA HIS A 171 11.92 3.80 -15.29
C HIS A 171 10.75 3.09 -14.59
N ARG A 172 11.00 2.36 -13.51
CA ARG A 172 9.98 1.64 -12.74
C ARG A 172 8.92 2.56 -12.09
N ALA A 173 9.12 3.87 -12.04
CA ALA A 173 8.11 4.80 -11.51
C ALA A 173 7.18 5.38 -12.61
N TRP A 174 7.38 5.05 -13.89
CA TRP A 174 6.61 5.69 -14.98
C TRP A 174 5.09 5.58 -14.84
N PRO A 175 4.46 4.45 -14.44
CA PRO A 175 2.99 4.36 -14.38
C PRO A 175 2.42 5.23 -13.27
N PHE A 176 3.19 5.41 -12.20
CA PHE A 176 2.82 6.24 -11.06
C PHE A 176 2.79 7.72 -11.45
N VAL A 177 3.81 8.18 -12.18
CA VAL A 177 3.83 9.55 -12.71
C VAL A 177 2.71 9.77 -13.72
N VAL A 178 2.37 8.75 -14.54
CA VAL A 178 1.19 8.83 -15.43
C VAL A 178 -0.10 8.98 -14.61
N GLY A 179 -0.32 8.13 -13.60
CA GLY A 179 -1.50 8.20 -12.75
C GLY A 179 -1.62 9.54 -12.05
N ALA A 180 -0.53 10.02 -11.45
CA ALA A 180 -0.43 11.31 -10.80
C ALA A 180 -0.71 12.47 -11.77
N GLY A 181 -0.15 12.44 -12.98
CA GLY A 181 -0.41 13.43 -14.02
C GLY A 181 -1.87 13.46 -14.48
N LEU A 182 -2.47 12.29 -14.74
CA LEU A 182 -3.89 12.18 -15.12
C LEU A 182 -4.82 12.67 -14.01
N ALA A 183 -4.55 12.31 -12.76
CA ALA A 183 -5.35 12.77 -11.62
C ALA A 183 -5.17 14.28 -11.37
N SER A 184 -3.95 14.79 -11.46
CA SER A 184 -3.67 16.23 -11.38
C SER A 184 -4.43 17.00 -12.45
N MET A 185 -4.48 16.50 -13.69
CA MET A 185 -5.31 17.09 -14.75
C MET A 185 -6.80 17.01 -14.42
N LEU A 186 -7.30 15.88 -13.93
CA LEU A 186 -8.71 15.73 -13.56
C LEU A 186 -9.12 16.73 -12.49
N PHE A 187 -8.35 16.84 -11.40
CA PHE A 187 -8.63 17.80 -10.32
C PHE A 187 -8.37 19.24 -10.77
N GLY A 188 -7.37 19.49 -11.61
CA GLY A 188 -7.16 20.79 -12.25
C GLY A 188 -8.34 21.24 -13.09
N LEU A 189 -9.01 20.33 -13.81
CA LEU A 189 -10.27 20.62 -14.52
C LEU A 189 -11.41 20.92 -13.53
N LEU A 190 -11.48 20.21 -12.40
CA LEU A 190 -12.48 20.46 -11.36
C LEU A 190 -12.28 21.83 -10.69
N TYR A 191 -11.03 22.25 -10.48
CA TYR A 191 -10.67 23.52 -9.88
C TYR A 191 -10.67 24.68 -10.90
N GLY A 192 -10.48 24.38 -12.19
CA GLY A 192 -10.34 25.35 -13.27
C GLY A 192 -8.96 26.01 -13.31
N GLU A 193 -7.91 25.30 -12.91
CA GLU A 193 -6.53 25.81 -12.86
C GLU A 193 -5.67 25.25 -14.01
N PHE A 194 -4.98 26.14 -14.72
CA PHE A 194 -4.03 25.83 -15.79
C PHE A 194 -2.82 26.75 -15.66
N PHE A 195 -1.72 26.24 -15.08
CA PHE A 195 -0.58 27.03 -14.60
C PHE A 195 -1.03 28.22 -13.74
N GLY A 196 -1.95 27.96 -12.81
CA GLY A 196 -2.65 28.98 -12.01
C GLY A 196 -3.97 29.48 -12.64
N PRO A 197 -4.52 30.61 -12.15
CA PRO A 197 -5.85 31.12 -12.53
C PRO A 197 -5.82 31.89 -13.87
N THR A 198 -5.35 31.23 -14.93
CA THR A 198 -5.24 31.79 -16.29
C THR A 198 -6.58 31.98 -17.00
N GLY A 199 -7.65 31.31 -16.52
CA GLY A 199 -8.99 31.41 -17.10
C GLY A 199 -9.18 30.63 -18.41
N VAL A 200 -8.18 29.85 -18.84
CA VAL A 200 -8.23 29.01 -20.06
C VAL A 200 -9.21 27.85 -19.89
N VAL A 201 -9.38 27.36 -18.66
CA VAL A 201 -10.22 26.22 -18.31
C VAL A 201 -11.42 26.71 -17.48
N PRO A 202 -12.66 26.30 -17.81
CA PRO A 202 -13.82 26.64 -16.99
C PRO A 202 -13.75 25.93 -15.64
N VAL A 203 -14.16 26.63 -14.58
CA VAL A 203 -14.29 26.02 -13.25
C VAL A 203 -15.49 25.09 -13.24
N LEU A 204 -15.24 23.77 -13.16
CA LEU A 204 -16.31 22.77 -13.17
C LEU A 204 -16.91 22.51 -11.79
N TRP A 205 -16.16 22.72 -10.70
CA TRP A 205 -16.63 22.39 -9.36
C TRP A 205 -16.40 23.48 -8.31
N VAL A 206 -15.15 23.70 -7.88
CA VAL A 206 -14.84 24.56 -6.73
C VAL A 206 -13.58 25.36 -7.03
N ARG A 207 -13.60 26.66 -6.74
CA ARG A 207 -12.37 27.48 -6.72
C ARG A 207 -11.71 27.30 -5.36
N PRO A 208 -10.53 26.64 -5.24
CA PRO A 208 -9.92 26.35 -3.95
C PRO A 208 -9.80 27.57 -3.03
N LEU A 209 -9.36 28.70 -3.58
CA LEU A 209 -9.17 29.95 -2.83
C LEU A 209 -10.48 30.68 -2.46
N ALA A 210 -11.55 30.49 -3.22
CA ALA A 210 -12.82 31.17 -2.95
C ALA A 210 -13.64 30.42 -1.89
N ASP A 211 -13.61 29.08 -1.93
CA ASP A 211 -14.43 28.22 -1.08
C ASP A 211 -13.59 27.20 -0.28
N PRO A 212 -12.69 27.64 0.62
CA PRO A 212 -11.79 26.76 1.35
C PRO A 212 -12.52 25.75 2.25
N VAL A 213 -13.70 26.14 2.78
CA VAL A 213 -14.53 25.26 3.62
C VAL A 213 -15.08 24.09 2.80
N THR A 214 -15.49 24.32 1.56
CA THR A 214 -15.99 23.28 0.65
C THR A 214 -14.88 22.30 0.29
N LEU A 215 -13.67 22.81 0.02
CA LEU A 215 -12.50 21.96 -0.24
C LEU A 215 -12.12 21.14 1.00
N LEU A 216 -12.15 21.73 2.19
CA LEU A 216 -11.91 21.02 3.46
C LEU A 216 -12.96 19.93 3.69
N ALA A 217 -14.25 20.24 3.51
CA ALA A 217 -15.32 19.27 3.65
C ALA A 217 -15.17 18.11 2.65
N ALA A 218 -14.82 18.41 1.40
CA ALA A 218 -14.52 17.41 0.39
C ALA A 218 -13.33 16.53 0.74
N ALA A 219 -12.24 17.11 1.25
CA ALA A 219 -11.05 16.38 1.67
C ALA A 219 -11.35 15.42 2.82
N LEU A 220 -12.10 15.89 3.82
CA LEU A 220 -12.55 15.06 4.94
C LEU A 220 -13.50 13.95 4.47
N ALA A 221 -14.41 14.25 3.54
CA ALA A 221 -15.33 13.25 2.98
C ALA A 221 -14.58 12.18 2.16
N CYS A 222 -13.62 12.60 1.33
CA CYS A 222 -12.74 11.70 0.58
C CYS A 222 -11.91 10.83 1.53
N GLY A 223 -11.33 11.43 2.57
CA GLY A 223 -10.60 10.70 3.61
C GLY A 223 -11.46 9.69 4.36
N ALA A 224 -12.69 10.09 4.73
CA ALA A 224 -13.65 9.19 5.36
C ALA A 224 -14.03 8.03 4.43
N LEU A 225 -14.19 8.26 3.13
CA LEU A 225 -14.44 7.21 2.14
C LEU A 225 -13.25 6.24 2.03
N LEU A 226 -12.02 6.75 1.95
CA LEU A 226 -10.82 5.92 1.88
C LEU A 226 -10.65 5.09 3.16
N LEU A 227 -10.89 5.67 4.33
CA LEU A 227 -10.92 4.96 5.61
C LEU A 227 -12.03 3.92 5.65
N ALA A 228 -13.23 4.22 5.12
CA ALA A 228 -14.32 3.25 5.03
C ALA A 228 -13.89 2.00 4.25
N VAL A 229 -13.23 2.19 3.11
CA VAL A 229 -12.70 1.08 2.31
C VAL A 229 -11.61 0.32 3.07
N ALA A 230 -10.71 1.01 3.77
CA ALA A 230 -9.67 0.38 4.58
C ALA A 230 -10.26 -0.48 5.71
N TYR A 231 -11.29 0.00 6.41
CA TYR A 231 -12.00 -0.77 7.43
C TYR A 231 -12.69 -2.01 6.84
N LEU A 232 -13.33 -1.88 5.67
CA LEU A 232 -13.95 -3.02 4.98
C LEU A 232 -12.91 -4.07 4.58
N LEU A 233 -11.75 -3.65 4.07
CA LEU A 233 -10.64 -4.57 3.78
C LEU A 233 -10.10 -5.22 5.05
N GLY A 234 -9.97 -4.47 6.14
CA GLY A 234 -9.59 -4.99 7.46
C GLY A 234 -10.51 -6.12 7.91
N VAL A 235 -11.84 -5.95 7.81
CA VAL A 235 -12.81 -7.02 8.12
C VAL A 235 -12.58 -8.29 7.28
N VAL A 236 -12.32 -8.13 5.99
CA VAL A 236 -12.09 -9.27 5.08
C VAL A 236 -10.78 -9.99 5.40
N ASN A 237 -9.72 -9.25 5.74
CA ASN A 237 -8.44 -9.81 6.15
C ASN A 237 -8.58 -10.61 7.46
N ARG A 238 -9.22 -10.00 8.47
CA ARG A 238 -9.45 -10.64 9.79
C ARG A 238 -10.25 -11.93 9.73
N TRP A 239 -11.26 -11.97 8.87
CA TRP A 239 -12.03 -13.20 8.63
C TRP A 239 -11.12 -14.33 8.11
N ARG A 240 -10.13 -14.00 7.28
CA ARG A 240 -9.20 -14.97 6.71
C ARG A 240 -8.12 -15.42 7.67
N GLU A 241 -7.66 -14.56 8.58
CA GLU A 241 -6.58 -14.87 9.53
C GLU A 241 -7.00 -15.81 10.66
N GLY A 242 -8.17 -15.59 11.28
CA GLY A 242 -8.51 -16.23 12.55
C GLY A 242 -9.98 -16.64 12.75
N GLY A 243 -10.85 -16.42 11.76
CA GLY A 243 -12.27 -16.77 11.83
C GLY A 243 -13.17 -15.78 12.57
N TRP A 244 -14.42 -16.17 12.84
CA TRP A 244 -15.50 -15.30 13.32
C TRP A 244 -15.23 -14.59 14.66
N PRO A 245 -14.69 -15.24 15.71
CA PRO A 245 -14.49 -14.57 17.00
C PRO A 245 -13.44 -13.45 16.93
N ALA A 246 -12.31 -13.71 16.27
CA ALA A 246 -11.25 -12.72 16.08
C ALA A 246 -11.74 -11.51 15.27
N THR A 247 -12.62 -11.76 14.29
CA THR A 247 -13.17 -10.72 13.39
C THR A 247 -14.21 -9.84 14.10
N LEU A 248 -15.03 -10.41 14.97
CA LEU A 248 -16.10 -9.68 15.67
C LEU A 248 -15.58 -8.75 16.75
N TYR A 249 -14.63 -9.21 17.57
CA TYR A 249 -14.24 -8.50 18.78
C TYR A 249 -13.09 -7.51 18.61
N SER A 250 -12.24 -7.66 17.59
CA SER A 250 -11.08 -6.79 17.52
C SER A 250 -11.33 -5.44 16.83
N PRO A 251 -10.63 -4.38 17.29
CA PRO A 251 -10.83 -3.00 16.81
C PRO A 251 -10.54 -2.77 15.33
N ALA A 252 -9.76 -3.63 14.67
CA ALA A 252 -9.57 -3.54 13.20
C ALA A 252 -10.56 -4.40 12.40
N GLY A 253 -11.45 -5.13 13.09
CA GLY A 253 -12.50 -5.95 12.49
C GLY A 253 -13.87 -5.27 12.48
N VAL A 254 -14.91 -6.04 12.81
CA VAL A 254 -16.31 -5.60 12.77
C VAL A 254 -16.58 -4.53 13.83
N ALA A 255 -15.98 -4.63 15.02
CA ALA A 255 -16.18 -3.66 16.10
C ALA A 255 -15.78 -2.23 15.69
N GLY A 256 -14.56 -2.05 15.13
CA GLY A 256 -14.10 -0.75 14.67
C GLY A 256 -14.81 -0.26 13.42
N SER A 257 -15.14 -1.16 12.49
CA SER A 257 -15.92 -0.82 11.30
C SER A 257 -17.32 -0.34 11.68
N ALA A 258 -18.01 -1.04 12.58
CA ALA A 258 -19.31 -0.65 13.08
C ALA A 258 -19.25 0.71 13.80
N LEU A 259 -18.22 0.95 14.60
CA LEU A 259 -18.02 2.25 15.24
C LEU A 259 -17.84 3.38 14.21
N PHE A 260 -17.00 3.17 13.19
CA PHE A 260 -16.73 4.14 12.14
C PHE A 260 -17.96 4.45 11.28
N PHE A 261 -18.61 3.42 10.73
CA PHE A 261 -19.82 3.58 9.93
C PHE A 261 -20.99 4.11 10.76
N GLY A 262 -21.13 3.69 12.02
CA GLY A 262 -22.16 4.17 12.93
C GLY A 262 -22.01 5.66 13.22
N LEU A 263 -20.80 6.12 13.57
CA LEU A 263 -20.52 7.54 13.77
C LEU A 263 -20.70 8.35 12.48
N GLY A 264 -20.25 7.83 11.34
CA GLY A 264 -20.45 8.46 10.03
C GLY A 264 -21.92 8.62 9.67
N LEU A 265 -22.74 7.57 9.85
CA LEU A 265 -24.19 7.61 9.63
C LEU A 265 -24.90 8.53 10.61
N ALA A 266 -24.47 8.56 11.88
CA ALA A 266 -25.03 9.46 12.88
C ALA A 266 -24.80 10.93 12.49
N LEU A 267 -23.57 11.28 12.10
CA LEU A 267 -23.20 12.61 11.64
C LEU A 267 -23.93 12.99 10.34
N PHE A 268 -24.00 12.07 9.38
CA PHE A 268 -24.72 12.30 8.12
C PHE A 268 -26.22 12.46 8.34
N GLY A 269 -26.84 11.64 9.18
CA GLY A 269 -28.25 11.73 9.55
C GLY A 269 -28.57 13.06 10.25
N TRP A 270 -27.69 13.53 11.15
CA TRP A 270 -27.79 14.84 11.77
C TRP A 270 -27.73 15.97 10.73
N TYR A 271 -26.73 15.92 9.84
CA TYR A 271 -26.53 16.93 8.79
C TYR A 271 -27.70 16.99 7.79
N ALA A 272 -28.19 15.82 7.36
CA ALA A 272 -29.30 15.68 6.41
C ALA A 272 -30.69 15.89 7.07
N LYS A 273 -30.74 16.16 8.39
CA LYS A 273 -31.99 16.28 9.20
C LYS A 273 -32.87 15.02 9.13
N LEU A 274 -32.26 13.85 8.92
CA LEU A 274 -32.92 12.55 8.93
C LEU A 274 -32.78 11.91 10.31
N GLY A 275 -33.71 12.22 11.21
CA GLY A 275 -33.65 11.77 12.62
C GLY A 275 -33.54 10.26 12.79
N TRP A 276 -34.24 9.47 11.98
CA TRP A 276 -34.18 8.00 12.03
C TRP A 276 -32.78 7.46 11.69
N LEU A 277 -32.10 8.10 10.74
CA LEU A 277 -30.76 7.70 10.31
C LEU A 277 -29.72 8.07 11.36
N ALA A 278 -29.89 9.23 12.02
CA ALA A 278 -29.05 9.64 13.13
C ALA A 278 -29.14 8.66 14.31
N VAL A 279 -30.36 8.25 14.67
CA VAL A 279 -30.59 7.25 15.74
C VAL A 279 -30.04 5.89 15.34
N ALA A 280 -30.30 5.42 14.12
CA ALA A 280 -29.76 4.14 13.64
C ALA A 280 -28.23 4.11 13.65
N GLY A 281 -27.58 5.18 13.17
CA GLY A 281 -26.12 5.33 13.22
C GLY A 281 -25.59 5.31 14.66
N GLY A 282 -26.26 6.03 15.57
CA GLY A 282 -25.90 6.04 16.99
C GLY A 282 -25.99 4.65 17.62
N VAL A 283 -27.05 3.89 17.34
CA VAL A 283 -27.19 2.51 17.82
C VAL A 283 -26.07 1.62 17.29
N ILE A 284 -25.73 1.71 16.00
CA ILE A 284 -24.64 0.92 15.40
C ILE A 284 -23.29 1.28 16.05
N ALA A 285 -23.05 2.57 16.31
CA ALA A 285 -21.83 3.03 16.97
C ALA A 285 -21.72 2.47 18.39
N VAL A 286 -22.81 2.48 19.17
CA VAL A 286 -22.87 1.89 20.52
C VAL A 286 -22.62 0.38 20.47
N VAL A 287 -23.21 -0.33 19.50
CA VAL A 287 -22.93 -1.77 19.32
C VAL A 287 -21.45 -2.02 19.03
N GLY A 288 -20.85 -1.24 18.12
CA GLY A 288 -19.41 -1.33 17.84
C GLY A 288 -18.55 -1.06 19.08
N LEU A 289 -18.94 -0.07 19.89
CA LEU A 289 -18.28 0.29 21.14
C LEU A 289 -18.33 -0.85 22.17
N VAL A 290 -19.52 -1.47 22.32
CA VAL A 290 -19.71 -2.62 23.24
C VAL A 290 -18.89 -3.82 22.77
N LEU A 291 -18.89 -4.13 21.47
CA LEU A 291 -18.09 -5.21 20.91
C LEU A 291 -16.59 -4.98 21.15
N ALA A 292 -16.08 -3.76 20.89
CA ALA A 292 -14.70 -3.41 21.16
C ALA A 292 -14.35 -3.53 22.65
N PHE A 293 -15.24 -3.06 23.53
CA PHE A 293 -15.07 -3.18 24.99
C PHE A 293 -14.98 -4.65 25.42
N THR A 294 -15.86 -5.52 24.91
CA THR A 294 -15.81 -6.96 25.24
C THR A 294 -14.53 -7.63 24.75
N GLY A 295 -13.99 -7.23 23.60
CA GLY A 295 -12.70 -7.72 23.10
C GLY A 295 -11.55 -7.32 24.02
N PHE A 296 -11.45 -6.04 24.34
CA PHE A 296 -10.41 -5.53 25.25
C PHE A 296 -10.50 -6.10 26.66
N TYR A 297 -11.71 -6.28 27.18
CA TYR A 297 -11.93 -6.88 28.50
C TYR A 297 -11.46 -8.35 28.53
N ALA A 298 -11.73 -9.10 27.46
CA ALA A 298 -11.29 -10.49 27.33
C ALA A 298 -9.76 -10.59 27.17
N GLU A 299 -9.14 -9.70 26.40
CA GLU A 299 -7.68 -9.63 26.25
C GLU A 299 -6.96 -9.28 27.56
N ALA A 300 -7.58 -8.45 28.41
CA ALA A 300 -7.01 -8.06 29.70
C ALA A 300 -7.17 -9.12 30.82
N GLY A 301 -7.68 -10.32 30.52
CA GLY A 301 -7.67 -11.47 31.43
C GLY A 301 -8.76 -11.51 32.51
N GLY A 302 -9.72 -10.57 32.49
CA GLY A 302 -10.85 -10.52 33.42
C GLY A 302 -10.50 -10.04 34.84
N GLY A 303 -11.28 -9.08 35.36
CA GLY A 303 -11.10 -8.50 36.71
C GLY A 303 -11.37 -6.99 36.76
N ALA A 304 -11.24 -6.38 37.94
CA ALA A 304 -11.45 -4.93 38.11
C ALA A 304 -10.43 -4.08 37.34
N GLY A 305 -9.18 -4.55 37.22
CA GLY A 305 -8.14 -3.91 36.42
C GLY A 305 -8.40 -4.00 34.91
N ALA A 306 -9.02 -5.10 34.45
CA ALA A 306 -9.37 -5.29 33.04
C ALA A 306 -10.44 -4.29 32.57
N THR A 307 -11.41 -3.95 33.42
CA THR A 307 -12.41 -2.91 33.11
C THR A 307 -11.76 -1.54 32.88
N ALA A 308 -10.81 -1.15 33.73
CA ALA A 308 -10.11 0.12 33.60
C ALA A 308 -9.25 0.17 32.33
N GLN A 309 -8.51 -0.91 32.04
CA GLN A 309 -7.72 -1.02 30.82
C GLN A 309 -8.59 -0.97 29.55
N ALA A 310 -9.71 -1.72 29.54
CA ALA A 310 -10.64 -1.73 28.41
C ALA A 310 -11.27 -0.35 28.16
N LEU A 311 -11.60 0.41 29.22
CA LEU A 311 -12.09 1.79 29.11
C LEU A 311 -11.05 2.73 28.49
N ILE A 312 -9.78 2.63 28.91
CA ILE A 312 -8.69 3.45 28.37
C ILE A 312 -8.48 3.13 26.88
N GLN A 313 -8.45 1.84 26.52
CA GLN A 313 -8.29 1.41 25.13
C GLN A 313 -9.48 1.84 24.27
N LEU A 314 -10.70 1.78 24.80
CA LEU A 314 -11.91 2.26 24.11
C LEU A 314 -11.84 3.77 23.83
N PHE A 315 -11.37 4.55 24.81
CA PHE A 315 -11.14 5.98 24.63
C PHE A 315 -10.08 6.25 23.56
N ASP A 316 -8.95 5.52 23.55
CA ASP A 316 -7.94 5.63 22.50
C ASP A 316 -8.55 5.34 21.11
N VAL A 317 -9.38 4.30 20.98
CA VAL A 317 -10.04 3.95 19.71
C VAL A 317 -10.88 5.13 19.19
N VAL A 318 -11.69 5.75 20.04
CA VAL A 318 -12.56 6.88 19.64
C VAL A 318 -11.73 8.11 19.27
N VAL A 319 -10.77 8.49 20.10
CA VAL A 319 -9.91 9.66 19.85
C VAL A 319 -9.09 9.46 18.58
N ARG A 320 -8.49 8.27 18.42
CA ARG A 320 -7.72 7.91 17.24
C ARG A 320 -8.59 7.93 15.98
N LEU A 321 -9.85 7.50 16.05
CA LEU A 321 -10.77 7.55 14.91
C LEU A 321 -10.96 8.99 14.41
N GLY A 322 -11.27 9.91 15.33
CA GLY A 322 -11.42 11.33 15.00
C GLY A 322 -10.12 11.95 14.47
N ALA A 323 -8.98 11.63 15.08
CA ALA A 323 -7.67 12.11 14.65
C ALA A 323 -7.32 11.66 13.23
N ASN A 324 -7.66 10.43 12.82
CA ASN A 324 -7.36 9.97 11.46
C ASN A 324 -8.19 10.72 10.42
N VAL A 325 -9.50 10.91 10.67
CA VAL A 325 -10.36 11.67 9.77
C VAL A 325 -9.86 13.11 9.66
N ALA A 326 -9.52 13.73 10.80
CA ALA A 326 -8.95 15.07 10.83
C ALA A 326 -7.60 15.18 10.10
N SER A 327 -6.79 14.12 10.07
CA SER A 327 -5.51 14.11 9.33
C SER A 327 -5.70 14.35 7.83
N PHE A 328 -6.84 13.96 7.25
CA PHE A 328 -7.18 14.23 5.84
C PHE A 328 -7.46 15.70 5.54
N ALA A 329 -7.64 16.56 6.55
CA ALA A 329 -7.65 18.02 6.35
C ALA A 329 -6.35 18.51 5.66
N ARG A 330 -5.26 17.74 5.80
CA ARG A 330 -4.00 17.98 5.11
C ARG A 330 -4.13 17.99 3.58
N LEU A 331 -5.03 17.17 3.01
CA LEU A 331 -5.29 17.19 1.57
C LEU A 331 -5.77 18.58 1.11
N ALA A 332 -6.72 19.16 1.83
CA ALA A 332 -7.22 20.50 1.55
C ALA A 332 -6.17 21.58 1.80
N ALA A 333 -5.40 21.50 2.88
CA ALA A 333 -4.35 22.48 3.19
C ALA A 333 -3.30 22.59 2.07
N PHE A 334 -2.85 21.47 1.53
CA PHE A 334 -1.91 21.47 0.41
C PHE A 334 -2.54 21.87 -0.91
N GLY A 335 -3.78 21.47 -1.20
CA GLY A 335 -4.52 21.97 -2.37
C GLY A 335 -4.71 23.49 -2.33
N LEU A 336 -5.00 24.06 -1.16
CA LEU A 336 -5.07 25.52 -0.95
C LEU A 336 -3.71 26.18 -1.14
N THR A 337 -2.64 25.57 -0.66
CA THR A 337 -1.28 26.11 -0.80
C THR A 337 -0.87 26.13 -2.27
N HIS A 338 -1.14 25.06 -3.02
CA HIS A 338 -0.91 24.97 -4.46
C HIS A 338 -1.63 26.09 -5.22
N ALA A 339 -2.94 26.23 -4.97
CA ALA A 339 -3.75 27.28 -5.59
C ALA A 339 -3.25 28.69 -5.21
N ALA A 340 -2.86 28.89 -3.95
CA ALA A 340 -2.34 30.18 -3.47
C ALA A 340 -1.01 30.54 -4.15
N VAL A 341 -0.07 29.61 -4.27
CA VAL A 341 1.21 29.83 -4.96
C VAL A 341 0.98 30.09 -6.44
N GLY A 342 0.11 29.32 -7.10
CA GLY A 342 -0.30 29.57 -8.49
C GLY A 342 -0.89 30.97 -8.68
N TRP A 343 -1.74 31.42 -7.76
CA TRP A 343 -2.31 32.77 -7.78
C TRP A 343 -1.24 33.87 -7.59
N ILE A 344 -0.28 33.66 -6.70
CA ILE A 344 0.83 34.61 -6.47
C ILE A 344 1.69 34.75 -7.73
N VAL A 345 2.08 33.62 -8.34
CA VAL A 345 2.90 33.60 -9.57
C VAL A 345 2.17 34.30 -10.72
N TRP A 346 0.87 34.02 -10.89
CA TRP A 346 0.05 34.64 -11.92
C TRP A 346 -0.11 36.15 -11.71
N SER A 347 -0.39 36.57 -10.48
CA SER A 347 -0.58 37.99 -10.13
C SER A 347 0.71 38.80 -10.32
N ALA A 348 1.87 38.21 -9.96
CA ALA A 348 3.16 38.83 -10.19
C ALA A 348 3.50 38.97 -11.68
N ALA A 349 3.23 37.92 -12.48
CA ALA A 349 3.47 37.94 -13.92
C ALA A 349 2.57 38.96 -14.64
N THR A 350 1.27 38.97 -14.33
CA THR A 350 0.32 39.91 -14.95
C THR A 350 0.58 41.36 -14.55
N GLY A 351 1.00 41.62 -13.31
CA GLY A 351 1.38 42.96 -12.86
C GLY A 351 2.63 43.52 -13.57
N LEU A 352 3.58 42.66 -13.95
CA LEU A 352 4.79 43.06 -14.67
C LEU A 352 4.59 43.15 -16.19
N TRP A 353 3.50 42.59 -16.72
CA TRP A 353 3.27 42.44 -18.16
C TRP A 353 3.34 43.76 -18.93
N ALA A 354 2.75 44.83 -18.38
CA ALA A 354 2.72 46.14 -19.02
C ALA A 354 4.08 46.85 -19.00
N ALA A 355 4.91 46.61 -17.99
CA ALA A 355 6.19 47.29 -17.81
C ALA A 355 7.34 46.54 -18.52
N ASN A 356 7.43 45.23 -18.35
CA ASN A 356 8.48 44.40 -18.93
C ASN A 356 7.99 42.96 -19.20
N PRO A 357 7.56 42.66 -20.45
CA PRO A 357 7.08 41.34 -20.82
C PRO A 357 8.10 40.20 -20.62
N PHE A 358 9.40 40.49 -20.78
CA PHE A 358 10.44 39.49 -20.56
C PHE A 358 10.58 39.13 -19.07
N ALA A 359 10.52 40.13 -18.19
CA ALA A 359 10.52 39.89 -16.75
C ALA A 359 9.25 39.15 -16.31
N ALA A 360 8.08 39.49 -16.86
CA ALA A 360 6.83 38.78 -16.60
C ALA A 360 6.91 37.30 -17.01
N ALA A 361 7.42 37.01 -18.21
CA ALA A 361 7.62 35.64 -18.68
C ALA A 361 8.62 34.87 -17.83
N ALA A 362 9.72 35.50 -17.40
CA ALA A 362 10.72 34.88 -16.53
C ALA A 362 10.12 34.51 -15.16
N VAL A 363 9.37 35.43 -14.54
CA VAL A 363 8.69 35.19 -13.24
C VAL A 363 7.67 34.06 -13.37
N PHE A 364 6.87 34.06 -14.44
CA PHE A 364 5.89 33.01 -14.69
C PHE A 364 6.55 31.63 -14.85
N LEU A 365 7.61 31.55 -15.67
CA LEU A 365 8.26 30.28 -15.96
C LEU A 365 9.04 29.74 -14.75
N LEU A 366 9.81 30.59 -14.07
CA LEU A 366 10.51 30.22 -12.84
C LEU A 366 9.55 29.83 -11.71
N GLY A 367 8.47 30.59 -11.54
CA GLY A 367 7.46 30.34 -10.52
C GLY A 367 6.78 28.97 -10.71
N ASN A 368 6.34 28.67 -11.94
CA ASN A 368 5.71 27.37 -12.23
C ASN A 368 6.71 26.21 -12.13
N VAL A 369 7.97 26.36 -12.55
CA VAL A 369 8.98 25.31 -12.38
C VAL A 369 9.25 25.04 -10.90
N LEU A 370 9.34 26.09 -10.08
CA LEU A 370 9.54 25.97 -8.64
C LEU A 370 8.33 25.29 -7.96
N ALA A 371 7.11 25.75 -8.27
CA ALA A 371 5.87 25.18 -7.76
C ALA A 371 5.76 23.70 -8.14
N LEU A 372 5.94 23.36 -9.42
CA LEU A 372 5.95 21.98 -9.90
C LEU A 372 6.97 21.11 -9.16
N THR A 373 8.20 21.59 -8.97
CA THR A 373 9.27 20.76 -8.40
C THR A 373 9.08 20.53 -6.90
N ILE A 374 8.77 21.58 -6.14
CA ILE A 374 8.67 21.50 -4.68
C ILE A 374 7.30 20.94 -4.28
N GLU A 375 6.21 21.47 -4.83
CA GLU A 375 4.87 21.11 -4.39
C GLU A 375 4.48 19.72 -4.83
N ALA A 376 4.89 19.26 -6.03
CA ALA A 376 4.65 17.87 -6.42
C ALA A 376 5.40 16.89 -5.51
N LEU A 377 6.65 17.21 -5.11
CA LEU A 377 7.40 16.38 -4.17
C LEU A 377 6.72 16.35 -2.79
N VAL A 378 6.32 17.52 -2.27
CA VAL A 378 5.64 17.63 -0.97
C VAL A 378 4.30 16.91 -1.00
N ALA A 379 3.47 17.13 -2.03
CA ALA A 379 2.20 16.43 -2.20
C ALA A 379 2.40 14.91 -2.28
N GLY A 380 3.43 14.46 -3.01
CA GLY A 380 3.76 13.05 -3.11
C GLY A 380 4.13 12.42 -1.77
N VAL A 381 5.02 13.04 -1.00
CA VAL A 381 5.42 12.55 0.33
C VAL A 381 4.24 12.53 1.31
N GLN A 382 3.35 13.51 1.21
CA GLN A 382 2.22 13.63 2.11
C GLN A 382 1.09 12.63 1.78
N ALA A 383 0.89 12.33 0.50
CA ALA A 383 0.01 11.24 0.08
C ALA A 383 0.54 9.89 0.60
N LEU A 384 1.85 9.63 0.51
CA LEU A 384 2.48 8.44 1.12
C LEU A 384 2.25 8.37 2.63
N ARG A 385 2.40 9.49 3.33
CA ARG A 385 2.17 9.56 4.78
C ARG A 385 0.73 9.14 5.11
N LEU A 386 -0.26 9.71 4.41
CA LEU A 386 -1.68 9.39 4.61
C LEU A 386 -1.99 7.91 4.33
N GLU A 387 -1.37 7.37 3.28
CA GLU A 387 -1.52 5.98 2.91
C GLU A 387 -0.94 5.04 3.99
N TYR A 388 0.25 5.34 4.48
CA TYR A 388 1.01 4.50 5.42
C TYR A 388 0.46 4.55 6.85
N TYR A 389 0.16 5.74 7.36
CA TYR A 389 -0.24 5.89 8.77
C TYR A 389 -1.75 5.76 8.97
N GLU A 390 -2.57 6.14 8.00
CA GLU A 390 -4.02 6.18 8.14
C GLU A 390 -4.75 5.03 7.43
N LEU A 391 -4.31 4.61 6.24
CA LEU A 391 -4.91 3.49 5.50
C LEU A 391 -4.29 2.14 5.87
N PHE A 392 -2.98 1.97 5.71
CA PHE A 392 -2.31 0.68 5.85
C PHE A 392 -2.32 0.16 7.28
N SER A 393 -2.20 1.04 8.27
CA SER A 393 -2.33 0.66 9.69
C SER A 393 -3.71 0.08 10.05
N ARG A 394 -4.71 0.18 9.17
CA ARG A 394 -6.05 -0.39 9.32
C ARG A 394 -6.22 -1.71 8.59
N VAL A 395 -5.53 -1.86 7.47
CA VAL A 395 -5.57 -3.07 6.65
C VAL A 395 -4.63 -4.14 7.20
N PHE A 396 -3.48 -3.73 7.76
CA PHE A 396 -2.43 -4.61 8.27
C PHE A 396 -2.27 -4.46 9.78
N GLN A 397 -2.40 -5.56 10.52
CA GLN A 397 -2.08 -5.62 11.96
C GLN A 397 -0.68 -6.17 12.24
N ALA A 398 -0.14 -6.97 11.31
CA ALA A 398 1.16 -7.61 11.42
C ALA A 398 1.98 -7.37 10.15
N GLU A 399 3.30 -7.40 10.26
CA GLU A 399 4.18 -7.49 9.11
C GLU A 399 4.34 -8.96 8.71
N GLY A 400 4.20 -9.25 7.43
CA GLY A 400 4.46 -10.57 6.88
C GLY A 400 5.96 -10.87 6.78
N ARG A 401 6.31 -12.14 6.60
CA ARG A 401 7.67 -12.55 6.27
C ARG A 401 7.86 -12.59 4.74
N PRO A 402 8.81 -11.87 4.15
CA PRO A 402 9.04 -11.92 2.71
C PRO A 402 9.58 -13.28 2.30
N PHE A 403 9.07 -13.81 1.19
CA PHE A 403 9.61 -15.03 0.59
C PHE A 403 11.04 -14.80 0.07
N ARG A 404 11.98 -15.57 0.62
CA ARG A 404 13.39 -15.52 0.20
C ARG A 404 13.79 -16.91 -0.33
N PRO A 405 13.70 -17.14 -1.64
CA PRO A 405 14.14 -18.39 -2.21
C PRO A 405 15.63 -18.59 -1.95
N TRP A 406 16.00 -19.84 -1.69
CA TRP A 406 17.41 -20.22 -1.57
C TRP A 406 18.00 -20.38 -2.96
N HIS A 407 19.16 -19.76 -3.16
CA HIS A 407 19.91 -19.83 -4.40
C HIS A 407 21.31 -20.36 -4.13
N LEU A 408 21.89 -21.03 -5.13
CA LEU A 408 23.32 -21.31 -5.11
C LEU A 408 24.07 -19.98 -5.22
N PRO A 409 25.05 -19.68 -4.34
CA PRO A 409 25.91 -18.53 -4.52
C PRO A 409 26.55 -18.61 -5.91
N PRO A 410 26.59 -17.51 -6.68
CA PRO A 410 27.24 -17.51 -7.99
C PRO A 410 28.69 -17.97 -7.82
N THR A 411 29.12 -18.90 -8.67
CA THR A 411 30.52 -19.33 -8.63
C THR A 411 31.42 -18.13 -8.94
N PRO A 412 32.63 -18.02 -8.36
CA PRO A 412 33.50 -16.85 -8.55
C PRO A 412 33.84 -16.51 -10.01
N LYS A 413 33.55 -17.41 -10.97
CA LYS A 413 33.70 -17.20 -12.41
C LYS A 413 32.53 -16.47 -13.08
N GLU A 414 31.36 -16.39 -12.45
CA GLU A 414 30.16 -15.71 -12.96
C GLU A 414 29.90 -14.36 -12.27
N ALA A 415 30.65 -14.05 -11.21
CA ALA A 415 30.69 -12.72 -10.63
C ALA A 415 31.41 -11.78 -11.61
N VAL A 416 30.67 -11.26 -12.60
CA VAL A 416 31.07 -10.03 -13.27
C VAL A 416 31.29 -9.00 -12.16
N PRO A 417 32.49 -8.43 -12.00
CA PRO A 417 32.68 -7.40 -10.99
C PRO A 417 31.71 -6.27 -11.32
N CYS A 418 30.84 -5.93 -10.38
CA CYS A 418 30.09 -4.68 -10.42
C CYS A 418 31.11 -3.57 -10.63
N SER A 419 31.22 -3.08 -11.87
CA SER A 419 31.99 -1.90 -12.17
C SER A 419 31.32 -0.76 -11.43
N LEU A 420 31.97 -0.28 -10.37
CA LEU A 420 31.76 1.05 -9.84
C LEU A 420 31.84 2.03 -11.02
N GLY A 421 30.71 2.65 -11.36
CA GLY A 421 30.54 3.62 -12.44
C GLY A 421 29.23 4.37 -12.26
#